data_AF-A0A2V5MJA5-F1
#
_entry.id   AF-A0A2V5MJA5-F1
#
_cell.length_a   1.000
_cell.length_b   1.000
_cell.length_c   1.000
_cell.angle_alpha   90.00
_cell.angle_beta   90.00
_cell.angle_gamma   90.00
#
_symmetry.space_group_name_H-M   'P 1'
#
loop_
_entity.id
_entity.type
_entity.pdbx_description
1 polymer ?
#
loop_
_entity_poly.entity_id
_entity_poly.type
_entity_poly.pdbx_seq_one_letter_code
_entity_poly.pdbx_strand_id
1 'polypeptide(L)' 'VALRFAGPTNAAIWIDGKPVSSAGEISARLAAGLHTLVVKLDAKNLPPQIRLEASEGTFLVN' A
#
# COMPACT_ATOMS: atom_id res chain seq x y z
N VAL A 1 1.08 -11.65 -8.23
CA VAL A 1 1.09 -11.36 -6.77
C VAL A 1 -0.09 -10.49 -6.40
N ALA A 2 -0.85 -10.82 -5.36
CA ALA A 2 -1.90 -9.95 -4.84
C ALA A 2 -1.35 -9.16 -3.65
N LEU A 3 -1.32 -7.84 -3.75
CA LEU A 3 -0.99 -6.94 -2.66
C LEU A 3 -2.28 -6.41 -2.03
N ARG A 4 -2.42 -6.59 -0.72
CA ARG A 4 -3.49 -6.00 0.08
C ARG A 4 -2.91 -4.97 1.04
N PHE A 5 -3.48 -3.78 1.02
CA PHE A 5 -3.16 -2.74 1.99
C PHE A 5 -4.44 -2.35 2.73
N ALA A 6 -4.42 -2.43 4.05
CA ALA A 6 -5.48 -1.94 4.91
C ALA A 6 -4.95 -0.78 5.76
N GLY A 7 -5.57 0.37 5.62
CA GLY A 7 -5.13 1.61 6.25
C GLY A 7 -6.21 2.69 6.26
N PRO A 8 -5.86 3.93 6.57
CA PRO A 8 -6.83 4.99 6.74
C PRO A 8 -7.35 5.45 5.37
N THR A 9 -8.63 5.82 5.32
CA THR A 9 -9.31 6.26 4.09
C THR A 9 -8.73 7.55 3.50
N ASN A 10 -7.99 8.33 4.30
CA ASN A 10 -7.37 9.59 3.87
C ASN A 10 -5.87 9.47 3.55
N ALA A 11 -5.34 8.26 3.32
CA ALA A 11 -3.96 8.06 2.89
C ALA A 11 -3.81 8.15 1.38
N ALA A 12 -2.84 8.90 0.86
CA ALA A 12 -2.54 8.85 -0.57
C ALA A 12 -1.56 7.70 -0.85
N ILE A 13 -1.87 6.86 -1.85
CA ILE A 13 -1.13 5.62 -2.12
C ILE A 13 -0.72 5.57 -3.58
N TRP A 14 0.53 5.18 -3.83
CA TRP A 14 1.07 4.97 -5.17
C TRP A 14 1.76 3.63 -5.28
N ILE A 15 1.51 2.94 -6.39
CA ILE A 15 2.20 1.70 -6.79
C ILE A 15 2.94 2.00 -8.09
N ASP A 16 4.26 1.85 -8.10
CA ASP A 16 5.12 2.18 -9.24
C ASP A 16 4.88 3.60 -9.78
N GLY A 17 4.65 4.55 -8.86
CA GLY A 17 4.32 5.94 -9.17
C GLY A 17 2.89 6.18 -9.64
N LYS A 18 2.07 5.15 -9.82
CA LYS A 18 0.65 5.28 -10.20
C LYS A 18 -0.24 5.43 -8.97
N PRO A 19 -1.04 6.50 -8.86
CA PRO A 19 -1.94 6.69 -7.73
C PRO A 19 -3.01 5.61 -7.69
N VAL A 20 -3.32 5.13 -6.50
CA VAL A 20 -4.35 4.12 -6.22
C VAL A 20 -5.33 4.69 -5.22
N SER A 21 -6.63 4.51 -5.45
CA SER A 21 -7.67 5.05 -4.57
C SER A 21 -7.63 4.36 -3.20
N SER A 22 -7.57 5.15 -2.13
CA SER A 22 -7.51 4.68 -0.75
C SER A 22 -8.90 4.61 -0.10
N ALA A 23 -9.67 3.57 -0.40
CA ALA A 23 -11.00 3.38 0.19
C ALA A 23 -10.99 2.55 1.49
N GLY A 24 -9.86 2.50 2.21
CA GLY A 24 -9.68 1.72 3.44
C GLY A 24 -9.01 0.36 3.22
N GLU A 25 -9.40 -0.36 2.17
CA GLU A 25 -8.69 -1.56 1.70
C GLU A 25 -8.37 -1.43 0.20
N ILE A 26 -7.10 -1.66 -0.15
CA ILE A 26 -6.62 -1.70 -1.54
C ILE A 26 -6.22 -3.13 -1.84
N SER A 27 -6.71 -3.66 -2.96
CA SER A 27 -6.23 -4.92 -3.53
C SER A 27 -5.68 -4.64 -4.93
N ALA A 28 -4.37 -4.84 -5.12
CA ALA A 28 -3.70 -4.65 -6.39
C ALA A 28 -3.08 -5.98 -6.87
N ARG A 29 -3.24 -6.29 -8.16
CA ARG A 29 -2.48 -7.38 -8.80
C ARG A 29 -1.20 -6.83 -9.37
N LEU A 30 -0.08 -7.29 -8.81
CA LEU A 30 1.27 -6.98 -9.26
C LEU A 30 1.80 -8.10 -10.15
N ALA A 31 2.56 -7.71 -11.18
CA ALA A 31 3.32 -8.63 -12.01
C ALA A 31 4.49 -9.22 -11.21
N ALA A 32 5.21 -10.17 -11.79
CA ALA A 32 6.47 -10.62 -11.20
C ALA A 32 7.54 -9.53 -11.42
N GLY A 33 8.20 -9.09 -10.35
CA GLY A 33 9.23 -8.05 -10.43
C GLY A 33 9.35 -7.24 -9.15
N LEU A 34 10.22 -6.23 -9.21
CA LEU A 34 10.36 -5.23 -8.15
C LEU A 34 9.28 -4.17 -8.32
N HIS A 35 8.55 -3.90 -7.25
CA HIS A 35 7.52 -2.88 -7.21
C HIS A 35 7.78 -1.91 -6.06
N THR A 36 7.47 -0.64 -6.26
CA THR A 36 7.61 0.40 -5.22
C THR A 36 6.23 0.84 -4.75
N LEU A 37 5.98 0.68 -3.45
CA LEU A 37 4.78 1.19 -2.79
C LEU A 37 5.14 2.43 -1.98
N VAL A 38 4.41 3.52 -2.22
CA VAL A 38 4.50 4.74 -1.41
C VAL A 38 3.15 4.97 -0.74
N VAL A 39 3.17 5.08 0.60
CA VAL A 39 1.99 5.41 1.39
C VAL A 39 2.25 6.73 2.09
N LYS A 40 1.48 7.76 1.76
CA LYS A 40 1.53 9.05 2.43
C LYS A 40 0.36 9.13 3.41
N LEU A 41 0.70 9.08 4.70
CA LEU A 41 -0.25 9.22 5.79
C LEU A 41 -0.42 10.69 6.16
N ASP A 42 -1.65 11.07 6.54
CA ASP A 42 -1.90 12.38 7.13
C ASP A 42 -1.48 12.36 8.60
N ALA A 43 -0.54 13.23 8.99
CA ALA A 43 -0.01 13.31 10.34
C ALA A 43 -1.07 13.64 11.41
N LYS A 44 -2.17 14.31 11.04
CA LYS A 44 -3.28 14.64 11.96
C LYS A 44 -4.22 13.47 12.19
N ASN A 45 -4.27 12.51 11.27
CA ASN A 45 -5.11 11.32 11.32
C ASN A 45 -4.26 10.06 11.10
N LEU A 46 -3.19 9.93 11.89
CA LEU A 46 -2.37 8.74 11.89
C LEU A 46 -3.14 7.58 12.52
N PRO A 47 -3.33 6.47 11.79
CA PRO A 47 -3.93 5.27 12.36
C PRO A 47 -2.95 4.64 13.35
N PRO A 48 -3.44 3.90 14.35
CA PRO A 48 -2.57 3.20 15.31
C PRO A 48 -1.72 2.12 14.65
N GLN A 49 -2.19 1.57 13.53
CA GLN A 49 -1.48 0.56 12.74
C GLN A 49 -1.90 0.63 11.28
N ILE A 50 -0.99 0.21 10.40
CA ILE A 50 -1.26 -0.10 8.99
C ILE A 50 -0.97 -1.58 8.76
N ARG A 51 -1.71 -2.21 7.86
CA ARG A 51 -1.50 -3.61 7.49
C ARG A 51 -1.18 -3.68 6.01
N LEU A 52 -0.02 -4.26 5.71
CA LEU A 52 0.43 -4.54 4.35
C LEU A 52 0.65 -6.04 4.21
N GLU A 53 -0.03 -6.64 3.25
CA GLU A 53 0.02 -8.07 2.98
C GLU A 53 0.30 -8.29 1.51
N ALA A 54 1.19 -9.23 1.20
CA ALA A 54 1.42 -9.71 -0.15
C ALA A 54 1.18 -11.21 -0.14
N SER A 55 0.46 -11.72 -1.12
CA SER A 55 0.23 -13.16 -1.26
C SER A 55 1.54 -13.92 -1.45
N GLU A 56 2.53 -13.29 -2.08
CA GLU A 56 3.82 -13.85 -2.47
C GLU A 56 4.88 -12.72 -2.54
N GLY A 57 6.16 -13.05 -2.33
CA GLY A 57 7.27 -12.11 -2.43
C GLY A 57 7.83 -11.66 -1.07
N THR A 58 8.84 -10.79 -1.10
CA THR A 58 9.54 -10.28 0.08
C THR A 58 9.43 -8.77 0.13
N PHE A 59 9.03 -8.24 1.29
CA PHE A 59 9.11 -6.81 1.55
C PHE A 59 10.57 -6.42 1.79
N LEU A 60 11.09 -5.57 0.91
CA LEU A 60 12.39 -4.96 1.08
C LEU A 60 12.17 -3.62 1.80
N VAL A 61 12.80 -3.46 2.96
CA VAL A 61 12.84 -2.17 3.66
C VAL A 61 13.99 -1.38 3.06
N ASN A 62 13.71 -0.17 2.58
CA ASN A 62 14.71 0.75 2.03
C ASN A 62 14.81 1.99 2.92
#